data_AF-A0A1G7JX88-F1
#
_entry.id   AF-A0A1G7JX88-F1
#
_cell.length_a   1.000
_cell.length_b   1.000
_cell.length_c   1.000
_cell.angle_alpha   90.00
_cell.angle_beta   90.00
_cell.angle_gamma   90.00
#
_symmetry.space_group_name_H-M   'P 1'
#
loop_
_entity.id
_entity.type
_entity.pdbx_description
1 polymer ?
#
loop_
_entity_poly.entity_id
_entity_poly.type
_entity_poly.pdbx_seq_one_letter_code
_entity_poly.pdbx_strand_id
1 'polypeptide(L)'
;MTDLQKIIVSVRFSKREKDILDAYAKLHGKKQSDILREAVMRMIEDDQDFRLLEEARQKTTRYVSLKEARKELEEMEGANL
;
A
#
# COMPACT_ATOMS: atom_id res chain seq x y z
N MET A 1 24.67 6.65 -13.24
CA MET A 1 23.41 6.85 -13.98
C MET A 1 22.83 5.47 -14.21
N THR A 2 21.85 5.06 -13.41
CA THR A 2 21.19 3.77 -13.55
C THR A 2 20.24 3.84 -14.75
N ASP A 3 20.47 2.99 -15.75
CA ASP A 3 19.55 2.81 -16.86
C ASP A 3 18.18 2.38 -16.31
N LEU A 4 17.17 3.23 -16.50
CA LEU A 4 15.77 2.89 -16.23
C LEU A 4 15.35 1.86 -17.29
N GLN A 5 15.57 0.58 -16.98
CA GLN A 5 15.19 -0.51 -17.85
C GLN A 5 13.66 -0.49 -18.03
N LYS A 6 13.20 -0.20 -19.24
CA LYS A 6 11.77 -0.11 -19.55
C LYS A 6 11.20 -1.53 -19.67
N ILE A 7 10.53 -1.98 -18.61
CA ILE A 7 9.85 -3.28 -18.60
C ILE A 7 8.52 -3.16 -19.34
N ILE A 8 8.32 -4.00 -20.35
CA ILE A 8 7.07 -4.11 -21.10
C ILE A 8 6.30 -5.32 -20.58
N VAL A 9 5.04 -5.10 -20.19
CA VAL A 9 4.12 -6.15 -19.77
C VAL A 9 2.94 -6.18 -20.73
N SER A 10 2.58 -7.37 -21.21
CA SER A 10 1.40 -7.59 -22.02
C SER A 10 0.32 -8.25 -21.17
N VAL A 11 -0.86 -7.63 -21.12
CA VAL A 11 -2.02 -8.14 -20.39
C VAL A 11 -3.16 -8.35 -21.39
N ARG A 12 -3.78 -9.52 -21.34
CA ARG A 12 -4.93 -9.85 -22.19
C ARG A 12 -6.21 -9.40 -21.50
N PHE A 13 -7.02 -8.66 -22.23
CA PHE A 13 -8.37 -8.26 -21.81
C PHE A 13 -9.40 -8.83 -22.78
N SER A 14 -10.58 -9.13 -22.26
CA SER A 14 -11.79 -9.20 -23.08
C SER A 14 -12.12 -7.82 -23.66
N LYS A 15 -12.96 -7.79 -24.70
CA LYS A 15 -13.41 -6.53 -25.31
C LYS A 15 -14.06 -5.60 -24.28
N ARG A 16 -14.95 -6.14 -23.44
CA ARG A 16 -15.66 -5.38 -22.41
C ARG A 16 -14.71 -4.77 -21.37
N GLU A 17 -13.75 -5.55 -20.87
CA GLU A 17 -12.76 -5.04 -19.90
C GLU A 17 -11.90 -3.94 -20.52
N LYS A 18 -11.52 -4.11 -21.79
CA LYS A 18 -10.74 -3.11 -22.52
C LYS A 18 -11.48 -1.80 -22.69
N ASP A 19 -12.78 -1.86 -23.02
CA ASP A 19 -13.64 -0.68 -23.18
C ASP A 19 -13.81 0.07 -21.85
N ILE A 20 -13.99 -0.66 -20.75
CA ILE A 20 -14.07 -0.09 -19.40
C ILE A 20 -12.75 0.59 -19.02
N LEU A 21 -11.62 -0.08 -19.20
CA LEU A 21 -10.30 0.47 -18.90
C LEU A 21 -10.00 1.72 -19.73
N ASP A 22 -10.42 1.75 -21.00
CA ASP A 22 -10.28 2.92 -21.87
C ASP A 22 -11.13 4.11 -21.42
N ALA A 23 -12.41 3.87 -21.09
CA ALA A 23 -13.29 4.91 -20.56
C ALA A 23 -12.75 5.47 -19.24
N TYR A 24 -12.29 4.61 -18.34
CA TYR A 24 -11.72 5.00 -17.06
C TYR A 24 -10.43 5.83 -17.23
N ALA A 25 -9.52 5.37 -18.09
CA ALA A 25 -8.30 6.10 -18.41
C ALA A 25 -8.60 7.51 -18.97
N LYS A 26 -9.57 7.62 -19.89
CA LYS A 26 -10.02 8.90 -20.46
C LYS A 26 -10.64 9.82 -19.41
N LEU A 27 -11.52 9.29 -18.55
CA LEU A 27 -12.17 10.05 -17.49
C LEU A 27 -11.15 10.72 -16.56
N HIS A 28 -10.06 10.03 -16.26
CA HIS A 28 -9.00 10.52 -15.37
C HIS A 28 -7.82 11.18 -16.08
N GLY A 29 -7.86 11.32 -17.41
CA GLY A 29 -6.75 11.90 -18.19
C GLY A 29 -5.43 11.12 -18.08
N LYS A 30 -5.49 9.80 -17.82
CA LYS A 30 -4.32 8.94 -17.62
C LYS A 30 -4.15 7.94 -18.77
N LYS A 31 -2.95 7.37 -18.92
CA LYS A 31 -2.77 6.22 -19.83
C LYS A 31 -3.23 4.93 -19.13
N GLN A 32 -3.64 3.96 -19.92
CA GLN A 32 -4.03 2.64 -19.41
C GLN A 32 -2.91 1.96 -18.63
N SER A 33 -1.66 2.11 -19.08
CA SER A 33 -0.48 1.61 -18.37
C SER A 33 -0.32 2.22 -16.97
N ASP A 34 -0.70 3.49 -16.81
CA ASP A 34 -0.55 4.21 -15.55
C ASP A 34 -1.61 3.72 -14.56
N ILE A 35 -2.85 3.57 -15.03
CA ILE A 35 -3.94 2.95 -14.25
C ILE A 35 -3.57 1.53 -13.81
N LEU A 36 -3.05 0.71 -14.73
CA LEU A 36 -2.66 -0.66 -14.40
C LEU A 36 -1.51 -0.70 -13.39
N ARG A 37 -0.50 0.16 -13.56
CA ARG A 37 0.61 0.26 -12.62
C ARG A 37 0.12 0.68 -11.23
N GLU A 38 -0.72 1.70 -11.14
CA GLU A 38 -1.29 2.16 -9.87
C GLU A 38 -2.17 1.12 -9.20
N ALA A 39 -2.96 0.35 -9.98
CA ALA A 39 -3.77 -0.72 -9.44
C ALA A 39 -2.91 -1.86 -8.88
N VAL A 40 -1.89 -2.29 -9.63
CA VAL A 40 -0.98 -3.36 -9.19
C VAL A 40 -0.19 -2.95 -7.94
N MET A 41 0.34 -1.72 -7.89
CA MET A 41 1.09 -1.26 -6.71
C MET A 41 0.20 -1.21 -5.47
N ARG A 42 -1.03 -0.71 -5.58
CA ARG A 42 -1.99 -0.72 -4.47
C ARG A 42 -2.31 -2.13 -3.98
N MET A 43 -2.52 -3.08 -4.89
CA MET A 43 -2.74 -4.47 -4.49
C MET A 43 -1.55 -5.05 -3.72
N ILE A 44 -0.32 -4.73 -4.13
CA ILE A 44 0.90 -5.16 -3.43
C ILE A 44 0.99 -4.52 -2.05
N GLU A 45 0.69 -3.22 -1.94
CA GLU A 45 0.67 -2.49 -0.67
C GLU A 45 -0.38 -3.06 0.28
N ASP A 46 -1.61 -3.29 -0.19
CA ASP A 46 -2.68 -3.89 0.61
C ASP A 46 -2.28 -5.27 1.17
N ASP A 47 -1.63 -6.11 0.34
CA ASP A 47 -1.11 -7.42 0.76
C ASP A 47 -0.02 -7.29 1.84
N GLN A 48 0.85 -6.27 1.74
CA GLN A 48 1.89 -6.01 2.72
C GLN A 48 1.31 -5.50 4.04
N ASP A 49 0.38 -4.56 3.97
CA ASP A 49 -0.30 -3.98 5.13
C ASP A 49 -1.07 -5.05 5.91
N PHE A 50 -1.74 -5.97 5.21
CA PHE A 50 -2.44 -7.08 5.84
C PHE A 50 -1.48 -8.00 6.62
N ARG A 51 -0.32 -8.33 6.03
CA ARG A 51 0.70 -9.15 6.70
C ARG A 51 1.27 -8.44 7.92
N LEU A 52 1.59 -7.15 7.79
CA LEU A 52 2.12 -6.35 8.88
C LEU A 52 1.14 -6.26 10.05
N LEU A 53 -0.15 -6.09 9.75
CA LEU A 53 -1.20 -6.08 10.77
C LEU A 53 -1.29 -7.41 11.52
N GLU A 54 -1.24 -8.54 10.80
CA GLU A 54 -1.26 -9.87 11.42
C GLU A 54 -0.03 -10.10 12.31
N GLU A 55 1.16 -9.70 11.84
CA GLU A 55 2.38 -9.75 12.66
C GLU A 55 2.27 -8.88 13.91
N ALA A 56 1.78 -7.64 13.76
CA ALA A 56 1.58 -6.73 14.88
C ALA A 56 0.62 -7.35 15.89
N ARG A 57 -0.47 -7.97 15.43
CA ARG A 57 -1.43 -8.67 16.30
C ARG A 57 -0.79 -9.82 17.07
N GLN A 58 0.06 -10.62 16.43
CA GLN A 58 0.76 -11.74 17.07
C GLN A 58 1.83 -11.27 18.07
N LYS A 59 2.53 -10.18 17.77
CA LYS A 59 3.57 -9.60 18.64
C LYS A 59 3.00 -8.75 19.79
N THR A 60 1.75 -8.29 19.66
CA THR A 60 1.09 -7.48 20.70
C THR A 60 0.71 -8.38 21.87
N THR A 61 1.43 -8.24 22.99
CA THR A 61 1.20 -9.02 24.21
C THR A 61 0.23 -8.33 25.18
N ARG A 62 0.01 -7.03 25.03
CA ARG A 62 -0.81 -6.22 25.93
C ARG A 62 -1.47 -5.07 25.16
N TYR A 63 -2.73 -4.80 25.50
CA TYR A 63 -3.45 -3.60 25.09
C TYR A 63 -3.57 -2.66 26.28
N VAL A 64 -3.24 -1.39 26.08
CA VAL A 64 -3.31 -0.33 27.09
C VAL A 64 -4.19 0.81 26.59
N SER A 65 -4.80 1.56 27.52
CA SER A 65 -5.50 2.78 27.16
C SER A 65 -4.52 3.87 26.72
N LEU A 66 -4.99 4.85 25.94
CA LEU A 66 -4.15 5.98 25.50
C LEU A 66 -3.52 6.75 26.69
N LYS A 67 -4.22 6.83 27.82
CA LYS A 67 -3.71 7.48 29.04
C LYS A 67 -2.56 6.70 29.66
N GLU A 68 -2.65 5.37 29.68
CA GLU A 68 -1.59 4.49 30.17
C GLU A 68 -0.40 4.48 29.22
N ALA A 69 -0.64 4.34 27.91
CA ALA A 69 0.41 4.42 26.89
C ALA A 69 1.19 5.73 26.97
N ARG A 70 0.49 6.86 27.12
CA ARG A 70 1.10 8.18 27.26
C ARG A 70 1.99 8.25 28.50
N LYS A 71 1.51 7.75 29.64
CA LYS A 71 2.29 7.72 30.88
C LYS A 71 3.54 6.86 30.72
N GLU A 72 3.42 5.66 30.14
CA GLU A 72 4.55 4.76 29.89
C GLU A 72 5.60 5.40 28.96
N LEU A 73 5.17 6.11 27.91
CA LEU A 73 6.07 6.83 27.00
C LEU A 73 6.78 8.01 27.68
N GLU A 74 6.07 8.83 28.45
CA GLU A 74 6.65 9.95 29.21
C GLU A 74 7.68 9.44 30.25
N GLU A 75 7.43 8.29 30.88
CA GLU A 75 8.36 7.63 31.80
C GLU A 75 9.60 7.06 31.09
N MET A 76 9.45 6.50 29.88
CA MET A 76 10.57 5.99 29.07
C MET A 76 11.46 7.10 28.51
N GLU A 77 10.89 8.22 28.06
CA GLU A 77 11.65 9.37 27.56
C GLU A 77 12.40 10.09 28.70
N GLY A 78 11.80 10.16 29.89
CA GLY A 78 12.46 10.70 31.09
C GLY A 78 13.58 9.82 31.65
N ALA A 79 13.62 8.53 31.31
CA ALA A 79 14.66 7.58 31.73
C ALA A 79 15.88 7.52 30.79
N ASN A 80 15.80 8.15 29.62
CA ASN A 80 16.89 8.23 28.63
C ASN A 80 17.64 9.59 28.65
N LEU A 81 17.40 10.40 29.68
CA LEU A 81 18.12 11.64 30.03
C LEU A 81 18.89 11.45 31.34
#